data_AF-A0A2N5XKY6-F1
#
_entry.id   AF-A0A2N5XKY6-F1
#
_cell.length_a   1.000
_cell.length_b   1.000
_cell.length_c   1.000
_cell.angle_alpha   90.00
_cell.angle_beta   90.00
_cell.angle_gamma   90.00
#
_symmetry.space_group_name_H-M   'P 1'
#
loop_
_entity.id
_entity.type
_entity.pdbx_description
1 polymer ?
#
loop_
_entity_poly.entity_id
_entity_poly.type
_entity_poly.pdbx_seq_one_letter_code
_entity_poly.pdbx_strand_id
1 'polypeptide(L)'
;MENKIITSVIHINHEFMLPETKQVCPPGDYTISQEDELIEGVSWLAYRRTGTFIDIPSIGTSKTQIERHAIASDELTAIIEWDR
;
A
#
# COMPACT_ATOMS: atom_id res chain seq x y z
N MET A 1 -8.48 9.35 -19.65
CA MET A 1 -8.30 8.32 -18.60
C MET A 1 -7.20 8.82 -17.68
N GLU A 2 -7.58 9.62 -16.69
CA GLU A 2 -6.66 10.09 -15.65
C GLU A 2 -6.65 9.07 -14.51
N ASN A 3 -5.48 8.46 -14.26
CA ASN A 3 -5.24 7.68 -13.06
C ASN A 3 -4.40 8.52 -12.10
N LYS A 4 -4.93 8.76 -10.90
CA LYS A 4 -4.21 9.48 -9.86
C LYS A 4 -3.55 8.45 -8.95
N ILE A 5 -2.23 8.48 -8.88
CA ILE A 5 -1.47 7.67 -7.93
C ILE A 5 -1.15 8.55 -6.72
N ILE A 6 -1.59 8.12 -5.54
CA ILE A 6 -1.33 8.78 -4.26
C ILE A 6 -0.27 7.96 -3.54
N THR A 7 0.93 8.53 -3.39
CA THR A 7 1.99 7.93 -2.59
C THR A 7 1.97 8.52 -1.18
N SER A 8 2.06 7.67 -0.17
CA SER A 8 2.09 8.05 1.24
C SER A 8 3.08 7.17 1.99
N VAL A 9 3.91 7.76 2.84
CA VAL A 9 4.88 7.01 3.65
C VAL A 9 4.28 6.81 5.03
N ILE A 10 4.19 5.56 5.47
CA ILE A 10 3.77 5.18 6.82
C ILE A 10 4.96 4.58 7.56
N HIS A 11 5.10 4.93 8.83
CA HIS A 11 6.09 4.32 9.70
C HIS A 11 5.38 3.27 10.53
N ILE A 12 5.88 2.03 10.52
CA ILE A 12 5.35 0.92 11.32
C ILE A 12 6.44 0.53 12.31
N ASN A 13 6.16 0.67 13.60
CA ASN A 13 7.04 0.31 14.72
C ASN A 13 6.97 -1.18 15.08
N HIS A 14 5.94 -1.88 14.62
CA HIS A 14 5.75 -3.30 14.83
C HIS A 14 6.05 -4.14 13.59
N GLU A 15 6.51 -5.38 13.81
CA GLU A 15 6.56 -6.37 12.74
C GLU A 15 5.14 -6.78 12.32
N PHE A 16 4.90 -6.89 11.02
CA PHE A 16 3.60 -7.30 10.48
C PHE A 16 3.78 -8.36 9.41
N MET A 17 2.76 -9.18 9.19
CA MET A 17 2.77 -10.21 8.17
C MET A 17 1.90 -9.77 6.99
N LEU A 18 2.44 -9.86 5.78
CA LEU A 18 1.64 -9.65 4.57
C LEU A 18 0.76 -10.86 4.29
N PRO A 19 -0.56 -10.69 4.10
CA PRO A 19 -1.43 -11.80 3.78
C PRO A 19 -1.13 -12.43 2.41
N GLU A 20 -0.65 -11.64 1.44
CA GLU A 20 -0.36 -12.12 0.08
C GLU A 20 0.85 -13.06 0.02
N THR A 21 1.96 -12.68 0.65
CA THR A 21 3.21 -13.45 0.62
C THR A 21 3.48 -14.26 1.88
N LYS A 22 2.68 -14.07 2.93
CA LYS A 22 2.93 -14.58 4.29
C LYS A 22 4.33 -14.23 4.80
N GLN A 23 4.90 -13.17 4.25
CA GLN A 23 6.22 -12.68 4.62
C GLN A 23 6.07 -11.78 5.84
N VAL A 24 6.95 -12.00 6.82
CA VAL A 24 7.06 -11.12 7.98
C VAL A 24 7.94 -9.94 7.59
N CYS A 25 7.36 -8.75 7.65
CA CYS A 25 8.02 -7.48 7.42
C CYS A 25 8.44 -6.88 8.77
N PRO A 26 9.70 -6.47 8.93
CA PRO A 26 10.18 -5.84 10.16
C PRO A 26 9.55 -4.45 10.31
N PRO A 27 9.67 -3.83 11.48
CA PRO A 27 9.29 -2.43 11.63
C PRO A 27 10.18 -1.52 10.77
N GLY A 28 9.60 -0.47 10.18
CA GLY A 28 10.28 0.48 9.31
C GLY A 28 9.35 1.43 8.55
N ASP A 29 9.93 2.16 7.60
CA ASP A 29 9.23 3.07 6.72
C ASP A 29 8.73 2.36 5.46
N TYR A 30 7.43 2.42 5.21
CA TYR A 30 6.76 1.76 4.10
C TYR A 30 6.08 2.77 3.19
N THR A 31 6.24 2.61 1.88
CA THR A 31 5.58 3.49 0.90
C THR A 31 4.31 2.84 0.40
N ILE A 32 3.18 3.49 0.63
CA ILE A 32 1.87 3.09 0.13
C ILE A 32 1.57 3.86 -1.15
N SER A 33 1.25 3.15 -2.22
CA SER A 33 0.77 3.71 -3.49
C SER A 33 -0.70 3.34 -3.67
N GLN A 34 -1.58 4.33 -3.66
CA GLN A 34 -3.01 4.14 -3.91
C GLN A 34 -3.34 4.59 -5.32
N GLU A 35 -4.05 3.77 -6.06
CA GLU A 35 -4.47 4.10 -7.41
C GLU A 35 -5.96 4.47 -7.39
N ASP A 36 -6.24 5.73 -7.70
CA ASP A 36 -7.57 6.28 -7.87
C ASP A 36 -7.83 6.49 -9.36
N GLU A 37 -8.81 5.76 -9.91
CA GLU A 37 -9.26 5.94 -11.29
C GLU A 37 -10.33 7.02 -11.33
N LEU A 38 -10.11 8.03 -12.19
CA LEU A 38 -11.15 9.01 -12.49
C LEU A 38 -12.20 8.37 -13.39
N ILE A 39 -13.40 8.20 -12.85
CA ILE A 39 -14.58 7.87 -13.63
C ILE A 39 -15.14 9.19 -14.16
N GLU A 40 -14.83 9.47 -15.43
CA GLU A 40 -15.41 10.59 -16.17
C GLU A 40 -16.85 10.25 -16.57
N GLY A 41 -17.79 10.57 -15.69
CA GLY A 41 -19.21 10.55 -16.00
C GLY A 41 -19.63 11.85 -16.68
N VAL A 42 -20.57 11.79 -17.62
CA VAL A 42 -21.10 12.94 -18.38
C VAL A 42 -21.72 14.05 -17.49
N SER A 43 -21.80 13.86 -16.16
CA SER A 43 -22.43 14.79 -15.22
C SER A 43 -21.69 14.98 -13.88
N TRP A 44 -20.53 14.35 -13.68
CA TRP A 44 -19.80 14.35 -12.41
C TRP A 44 -18.42 13.70 -12.52
N LEU A 45 -17.42 14.32 -11.88
CA LEU A 45 -16.16 13.65 -11.55
C LEU A 45 -16.41 12.74 -10.35
N ALA A 46 -16.21 11.44 -10.51
CA ALA A 46 -16.13 10.49 -9.41
C ALA A 46 -14.76 9.80 -9.41
N TYR A 47 -14.16 9.63 -8.23
CA TYR A 47 -12.93 8.87 -8.08
C TYR A 47 -13.28 7.50 -7.49
N ARG A 48 -12.84 6.42 -8.14
CA ARG A 48 -12.91 5.07 -7.59
C ARG A 48 -11.50 4.60 -7.28
N ARG A 49 -11.26 4.25 -6.01
CA ARG A 49 -10.03 3.55 -5.64
C ARG A 49 -10.03 2.17 -6.31
N THR A 50 -9.07 1.95 -7.21
CA THR A 50 -8.89 0.71 -7.97
C THR A 50 -7.95 -0.25 -7.25
N GLY A 51 -6.97 0.28 -6.51
CA GLY A 51 -6.03 -0.56 -5.77
C GLY A 51 -5.26 0.21 -4.70
N THR A 52 -4.72 -0.53 -3.73
CA THR A 52 -3.72 -0.01 -2.79
C THR A 52 -2.56 -0.98 -2.78
N PHE A 53 -1.37 -0.43 -2.88
CA PHE A 53 -0.13 -1.18 -3.00
C PHE A 53 0.83 -0.70 -1.92
N ILE A 54 1.60 -1.61 -1.38
CA ILE A 54 2.65 -1.34 -0.40
C ILE A 54 3.99 -1.76 -1.00
N ASP A 55 4.94 -0.83 -1.03
CA ASP A 55 6.32 -1.03 -1.42
C ASP A 55 7.12 -1.41 -0.18
N ILE A 56 7.67 -2.62 -0.21
CA ILE A 56 8.33 -3.28 0.92
C ILE A 56 9.76 -3.55 0.49
N PRO A 57 10.77 -3.07 1.23
CA PRO A 57 12.15 -3.45 0.94
C PRO A 57 12.31 -4.95 1.17
N SER A 58 12.78 -5.71 0.18
CA SER A 58 13.00 -7.16 0.33
C SER A 58 13.96 -7.42 1.49
N ILE A 59 13.44 -8.02 2.56
CA ILE A 59 14.25 -8.43 3.70
C ILE A 59 14.77 -9.84 3.42
N GLY A 60 15.98 -9.91 2.86
CA GLY A 60 16.71 -11.17 2.68
C GLY A 60 17.34 -11.37 1.30
N THR A 61 16.81 -10.71 0.27
CA THR A 61 17.41 -10.68 -1.07
C THR A 61 17.83 -9.25 -1.34
N SER A 62 19.12 -9.02 -1.59
CA SER A 62 19.73 -7.75 -2.04
C SER A 62 18.93 -6.48 -1.72
N LYS A 63 19.35 -5.67 -0.74
CA LYS A 63 18.75 -4.39 -0.26
C LYS A 63 18.23 -3.39 -1.33
N THR A 64 18.45 -3.66 -2.61
CA THR A 64 18.00 -2.90 -3.77
C THR A 64 16.65 -3.37 -4.35
N GLN A 65 16.12 -4.53 -3.94
CA GLN A 65 14.82 -5.00 -4.43
C GLN A 65 13.70 -4.46 -3.53
N ILE A 66 12.77 -3.75 -4.14
CA ILE A 66 11.53 -3.32 -3.51
C ILE A 66 10.43 -4.21 -4.10
N GLU A 67 9.75 -4.94 -3.24
CA GLU A 67 8.60 -5.75 -3.62
C GLU A 67 7.32 -4.95 -3.38
N ARG A 68 6.57 -4.76 -4.45
CA ARG A 68 5.26 -4.13 -4.40
C ARG A 68 4.20 -5.21 -4.22
N HIS A 69 3.48 -5.14 -3.11
CA HIS A 69 2.36 -6.03 -2.80
C HIS A 69 1.04 -5.28 -2.86
N ALA A 70 -0.02 -5.96 -3.32
CA ALA A 70 -1.36 -5.43 -3.24
C ALA A 70 -1.89 -5.64 -1.81
N ILE A 71 -2.38 -4.58 -1.19
CA ILE A 71 -2.95 -4.66 0.15
C ILE A 71 -4.34 -4.05 0.14
N ALA A 72 -5.30 -4.75 0.76
CA ALA A 72 -6.63 -4.20 0.94
C ALA A 72 -6.56 -2.99 1.87
N SER A 73 -7.39 -1.97 1.62
CA SER A 73 -7.41 -0.78 2.48
C SER A 73 -7.79 -1.11 3.93
N ASP A 74 -8.62 -2.13 4.13
CA ASP A 74 -9.04 -2.60 5.46
C ASP A 74 -7.87 -3.23 6.23
N GLU A 75 -7.09 -4.08 5.56
CA GLU A 75 -5.87 -4.69 6.11
C GLU A 75 -4.81 -3.64 6.45
N LEU A 76 -4.62 -2.65 5.56
CA LEU A 76 -3.71 -1.54 5.83
C LEU A 76 -4.13 -0.77 7.09
N THR A 77 -5.42 -0.48 7.23
CA THR A 77 -5.96 0.16 8.43
C THR A 77 -5.74 -0.71 9.66
N ALA A 78 -5.99 -2.01 9.58
CA ALA A 78 -5.75 -2.93 10.69
C ALA A 78 -4.27 -2.95 11.14
N ILE A 79 -3.32 -2.94 10.20
CA ILE A 79 -1.88 -2.86 10.51
C ILE A 79 -1.54 -1.54 11.22
N ILE A 80 -2.06 -0.42 10.71
CA ILE A 80 -1.82 0.91 11.31
C ILE A 80 -2.47 1.02 12.70
N GLU A 81 -3.66 0.44 12.88
CA GLU A 81 -4.34 0.39 14.18
C GLU A 81 -3.60 -0.49 15.17
N TRP A 82 -3.00 -1.59 14.70
CA TRP A 82 -2.19 -2.48 15.53
C TRP A 82 -0.85 -1.85 15.95
N ASP A 83 -0.31 -0.95 15.12
CA ASP A 83 0.92 -0.20 15.41
C ASP A 83 0.73 0.92 16.46
N ARG A 84 -0.51 1.41 16.62
CA ARG A 84 -0.85 2.58 17.43
C ARG A 84 -0.91 2.31 18.93
#